data_AF-A0AA88D7V4-F1
#
_entry.id   AF-A0AA88D7V4-F1
#
_cell.length_a   1.000
_cell.length_b   1.000
_cell.length_c   1.000
_cell.angle_alpha   90.00
_cell.angle_beta   90.00
_cell.angle_gamma   90.00
#
_symmetry.space_group_name_H-M   'P 1'
#
loop_
_entity.id
_entity.type
_entity.pdbx_description
1 polymer ?
#
loop_
_entity_poly.entity_id
_entity_poly.type
_entity_poly.pdbx_seq_one_letter_code
_entity_poly.pdbx_strand_id
1 'polypeptide(L)'
;MSDLHFLSHLDLSYNKLSGKIPSGTQLQDFDKSVHTGNQALCGLPLENNCSSDEGTLAHQDDHDQSTRVTSEEDEFEKWFYVGMASGFAVGFWGCL
;
A
#
# COMPACT_ATOMS: atom_id res chain seq x y z
N MET A 1 24.26 -6.79 13.06
CA MET A 1 23.18 -6.82 14.06
C MET A 1 22.88 -5.39 14.43
N SER A 2 21.65 -4.95 14.23
CA SER A 2 21.23 -3.57 14.51
C SER A 2 20.63 -3.55 15.91
N ASP A 3 21.50 -3.62 16.92
CA ASP A 3 21.10 -3.62 18.32
C ASP A 3 20.90 -2.16 18.79
N LEU A 4 19.66 -1.70 18.71
CA LEU A 4 19.23 -0.43 19.30
C LEU A 4 18.77 -0.71 20.72
N HIS A 5 19.59 -0.34 21.71
CA HIS A 5 19.36 -0.61 23.13
C HIS A 5 18.73 0.56 23.92
N PHE A 6 18.58 1.74 23.31
CA PHE A 6 18.22 2.99 24.02
C PHE A 6 17.10 3.81 23.33
N LEU A 7 16.29 3.20 22.46
CA LEU A 7 15.14 3.88 21.87
C LEU A 7 14.03 4.03 22.91
N SER A 8 13.74 5.28 23.31
CA SER A 8 12.64 5.60 24.22
C SER A 8 11.33 5.90 23.49
N HIS A 9 11.41 6.45 22.28
CA HIS A 9 10.28 6.81 21.45
C HIS A 9 10.55 6.45 20.00
N LEU A 10 9.58 5.80 19.37
CA LEU A 10 9.60 5.40 17.97
C LEU A 10 8.19 5.51 17.42
N ASP A 11 8.06 6.06 16.21
CA ASP A 11 6.81 6.09 15.46
C ASP A 11 7.09 5.62 14.02
N LEU A 12 6.51 4.50 13.64
CA LEU A 12 6.59 3.91 12.30
C LEU A 12 5.21 3.88 11.63
N SER A 13 4.23 4.61 12.18
CA SER A 13 2.86 4.54 11.72
C SER A 13 2.71 5.16 10.33
N TYR A 14 1.71 4.70 9.58
CA TYR A 14 1.35 5.20 8.23
C TYR A 14 2.52 5.26 7.23
N ASN A 15 3.37 4.24 7.25
CA ASN A 15 4.42 4.06 6.26
C ASN A 15 4.08 2.92 5.27
N LYS A 16 5.00 2.66 4.33
CA LYS A 16 4.91 1.53 3.39
C LYS A 16 5.84 0.38 3.79
N LEU A 17 5.97 0.12 5.09
CA LEU A 17 6.79 -0.97 5.59
C LEU A 17 6.12 -2.32 5.30
N SER A 18 6.94 -3.35 5.10
CA SER A 18 6.51 -4.69 4.70
C SER A 18 7.40 -5.75 5.34
N GLY A 19 6.83 -6.94 5.55
CA GLY A 19 7.52 -8.11 6.08
C GLY A 19 7.39 -8.29 7.59
N LYS A 20 8.25 -9.13 8.15
CA LYS A 20 8.19 -9.54 9.56
C LYS A 20 8.91 -8.54 10.45
N ILE A 21 8.25 -8.12 11.55
CA ILE A 21 8.90 -7.35 12.61
C ILE A 21 10.02 -8.20 13.23
N PRO A 22 11.27 -7.71 13.26
CA PRO A 22 12.41 -8.48 13.76
C PRO A 22 12.25 -8.83 15.24
N SER A 23 12.27 -10.14 15.54
CA SER A 23 12.18 -10.69 16.89
C SER A 23 13.46 -10.51 17.69
N GLY A 24 13.30 -10.29 19.00
CA GLY A 24 14.43 -10.10 19.92
C GLY A 24 15.03 -8.70 19.90
N THR A 25 14.32 -7.72 19.33
CA THR A 25 14.73 -6.30 19.32
C THR A 25 13.77 -5.46 20.16
N GLN A 26 14.22 -4.27 20.57
CA GLN A 26 13.37 -3.29 21.27
C GLN A 26 12.13 -2.86 20.45
N LEU A 27 12.10 -3.14 19.13
CA LEU A 27 10.97 -2.84 18.25
C LEU A 27 9.69 -3.60 18.64
N GLN A 28 9.81 -4.80 19.23
CA GLN A 28 8.66 -5.59 19.65
C GLN A 28 8.06 -5.13 20.99
N ASP A 29 8.80 -4.36 21.77
CA ASP A 29 8.32 -3.80 23.04
C ASP A 29 7.44 -2.55 22.83
N PHE A 30 7.48 -1.93 21.64
CA PHE A 30 6.59 -0.82 21.32
C PHE A 30 5.17 -1.29 21.07
N ASP A 31 4.20 -0.41 21.33
CA ASP A 31 2.78 -0.71 21.14
C ASP A 31 2.42 -0.92 19.65
N LYS A 32 1.28 -1.57 19.38
CA LYS A 32 0.78 -1.80 18.01
C LYS A 32 0.51 -0.47 17.27
N SER A 33 0.21 0.60 18.01
CA SER A 33 -0.05 1.94 17.45
C SER A 33 1.14 2.47 16.63
N VAL A 34 2.36 2.24 17.11
CA VAL A 34 3.62 2.63 16.44
C VAL A 34 3.74 1.99 15.06
N HIS A 35 3.08 0.87 14.81
CA HIS A 35 3.17 0.12 13.56
C HIS A 35 1.88 0.21 12.70
N THR A 36 0.88 0.95 13.16
CA THR A 36 -0.43 1.07 12.50
C THR A 36 -0.29 1.72 11.12
N GLY A 37 -1.18 1.37 10.18
CA GLY A 37 -1.16 1.96 8.84
C GLY A 37 -0.15 1.34 7.87
N ASN A 38 0.55 0.28 8.27
CA ASN A 38 1.42 -0.51 7.39
C ASN A 38 0.77 -1.87 7.09
N GLN A 39 0.13 -2.01 5.93
CA GLN A 39 -0.71 -3.17 5.63
C GLN A 39 0.06 -4.48 5.40
N ALA A 40 1.31 -4.39 4.95
CA ALA A 40 2.16 -5.54 4.64
C ALA A 40 3.09 -5.96 5.80
N LEU A 41 2.96 -5.33 6.98
CA LEU A 41 3.69 -5.68 8.19
C LEU A 41 3.01 -6.84 8.93
N CYS A 42 3.81 -7.76 9.46
CA CYS A 42 3.33 -8.92 10.20
C CYS A 42 4.28 -9.28 11.36
N GLY A 43 3.79 -10.05 12.33
CA GLY A 43 4.50 -10.46 13.54
C GLY A 43 4.16 -9.62 14.78
N LEU A 44 4.58 -10.09 15.96
CA LEU A 44 4.36 -9.40 17.23
C LEU A 44 4.95 -7.97 17.20
N PRO A 45 4.23 -6.96 17.72
CA PRO A 45 2.98 -7.02 18.50
C PRO A 45 1.68 -7.09 17.68
N LEU A 46 1.72 -7.03 16.35
CA LEU A 46 0.51 -7.09 15.51
C LEU A 46 -0.14 -8.48 15.59
N GLU A 47 -1.47 -8.54 15.45
CA GLU A 47 -2.23 -9.81 15.39
C GLU A 47 -2.04 -10.56 14.06
N ASN A 48 -1.49 -9.89 13.05
CA ASN A 48 -1.18 -10.50 11.77
C ASN A 48 0.03 -11.42 11.92
N ASN A 49 -0.20 -12.72 12.03
CA ASN A 49 0.88 -13.71 12.01
C ASN A 49 1.49 -13.78 10.60
N CYS A 50 2.81 -13.66 10.51
CA CYS A 50 3.52 -14.01 9.28
C CYS A 50 3.39 -15.52 9.11
N SER A 51 2.44 -15.99 8.29
CA SER A 51 2.40 -17.40 7.91
C SER A 51 3.72 -17.73 7.23
N SER A 52 4.46 -18.67 7.79
CA SER A 52 5.67 -19.20 7.18
C SER A 52 5.27 -20.15 6.06
N ASP A 53 4.69 -19.61 4.99
CA ASP A 53 4.49 -20.38 3.77
C ASP A 53 5.36 -19.81 2.67
N GLU A 54 6.45 -20.54 2.45
CA GLU A 54 7.32 -20.43 1.31
C GLU A 54 6.51 -20.89 0.07
N GLY A 55 5.76 -19.96 -0.52
CA GLY A 55 5.14 -20.14 -1.82
C GLY A 55 3.62 -20.37 -1.81
N THR A 56 2.94 -19.45 -2.49
CA THR A 56 1.71 -19.70 -3.26
C THR A 56 0.38 -19.80 -2.47
N LEU A 57 -0.32 -18.65 -2.48
CA LEU A 57 -1.77 -18.46 -2.68
C LEU A 57 -2.79 -18.98 -1.63
N ALA A 58 -3.62 -18.05 -1.14
CA ALA A 58 -5.08 -18.17 -1.05
C ALA A 58 -5.65 -16.75 -0.90
N HIS A 59 -6.19 -16.13 -1.95
CA HIS A 59 -7.60 -16.24 -2.33
C HIS A 59 -8.53 -16.18 -1.11
N GLN A 60 -8.82 -14.96 -0.69
CA GLN A 60 -9.99 -14.65 0.12
C GLN A 60 -11.15 -14.46 -0.86
N ASP A 61 -11.84 -15.55 -1.19
CA ASP A 61 -13.18 -15.46 -1.79
C ASP A 61 -14.18 -15.36 -0.65
N ASP A 62 -14.56 -14.13 -0.33
CA ASP A 62 -15.87 -13.80 0.22
C ASP A 62 -16.18 -12.38 -0.28
N HIS A 63 -16.74 -12.37 -1.49
CA HIS A 63 -17.68 -11.37 -2.02
C HIS A 63 -17.80 -10.03 -1.26
N ASP A 64 -16.99 -9.03 -1.61
CA ASP A 64 -17.51 -7.76 -2.17
C ASP A 64 -16.34 -6.90 -2.71
N GLN A 65 -16.40 -6.61 -4.00
CA GLN A 65 -15.73 -5.51 -4.68
C GLN A 65 -14.20 -5.38 -4.48
N SER A 66 -13.46 -6.23 -5.19
CA SER A 66 -12.13 -5.87 -5.70
C SER A 66 -12.28 -4.67 -6.63
N THR A 67 -12.36 -3.47 -6.04
CA THR A 67 -12.15 -2.23 -6.76
C THR A 67 -10.67 -2.21 -7.05
N ARG A 68 -10.34 -2.79 -8.21
CA ARG A 68 -9.05 -2.72 -8.88
C ARG A 68 -8.46 -1.33 -8.60
N VAL A 69 -7.38 -1.30 -7.84
CA VAL A 69 -6.46 -0.17 -7.81
C VAL A 69 -5.81 -0.12 -9.19
N THR A 70 -6.57 0.39 -10.16
CA THR A 70 -6.11 0.89 -11.47
C THR A 70 -6.90 2.12 -11.91
N SER A 71 -7.95 2.52 -11.18
CA SER A 71 -8.85 3.59 -11.61
C SER A 71 -8.18 4.96 -11.75
N GLU A 72 -7.14 5.26 -10.97
CA GLU A 72 -6.52 6.60 -10.99
C GLU A 72 -5.69 6.84 -12.26
N GLU A 73 -4.96 5.82 -12.75
CA GLU A 73 -4.19 5.89 -14.00
C GLU A 73 -5.13 5.79 -15.22
N ASP A 74 -6.15 4.93 -15.15
CA ASP A 74 -7.17 4.74 -16.18
C ASP A 74 -8.05 6.00 -16.40
N GLU A 75 -8.37 6.77 -15.34
CA GLU A 75 -9.16 7.99 -15.47
C GLU A 75 -8.37 9.12 -16.13
N PHE A 76 -7.12 9.34 -15.73
CA PHE A 76 -6.29 10.38 -16.32
C PHE A 76 -6.09 10.17 -17.82
N GLU A 77 -5.87 8.93 -18.26
CA GLU A 77 -5.69 8.58 -19.66
C GLU A 77 -6.99 8.75 -20.48
N LYS A 78 -8.16 8.45 -19.90
CA LYS A 78 -9.47 8.72 -20.52
C LYS A 78 -9.72 10.20 -20.72
N TRP A 79 -9.47 11.03 -19.71
CA TRP A 79 -9.65 12.48 -19.80
C TRP A 79 -8.69 13.11 -20.82
N PHE A 80 -7.46 12.58 -20.93
CA PHE A 80 -6.51 12.99 -21.95
C PHE A 80 -7.01 12.68 -23.37
N TYR A 81 -7.54 11.47 -23.61
CA TYR A 81 -8.08 11.07 -24.92
C TYR A 81 -9.30 11.92 -25.34
N VAL A 82 -10.21 12.21 -24.40
CA VAL A 82 -11.36 13.10 -24.63
C VAL A 82 -10.91 14.53 -24.94
N GLY A 83 -9.91 15.04 -24.23
CA GLY A 83 -9.31 16.35 -24.49
C GLY A 83 -8.64 16.44 -25.87
N MET A 84 -7.90 15.39 -26.26
CA MET A 84 -7.28 15.31 -27.58
C MET A 84 -8.33 15.30 -28.69
N ALA A 85 -9.35 14.45 -28.60
CA ALA A 85 -10.40 14.32 -29.61
C ALA A 85 -11.22 15.62 -29.77
N SER A 86 -11.56 16.28 -28.66
CA SER A 86 -12.29 17.56 -28.69
C SER A 86 -11.45 18.69 -29.31
N GLY A 87 -10.15 18.74 -29.03
CA GLY A 87 -9.22 19.70 -29.64
C GLY A 87 -9.14 19.57 -31.17
N PHE A 88 -9.12 18.34 -31.70
CA PHE A 88 -9.14 18.10 -33.15
C PHE A 88 -10.43 18.61 -33.81
N ALA A 89 -11.59 18.37 -33.20
CA ALA A 89 -12.87 18.82 -33.76
C ALA A 89 -13.00 20.36 -33.79
N VAL A 90 -12.59 21.03 -32.70
CA VAL A 90 -12.62 22.50 -32.62
C VAL A 90 -11.60 23.13 -33.58
N GLY A 91 -10.39 22.56 -33.71
CA GLY A 91 -9.39 23.03 -34.66
C GLY A 91 -9.82 22.85 -36.12
N PHE A 92 -10.52 21.75 -36.44
CA PHE A 92 -11.03 21.51 -37.78
C PHE A 92 -12.21 22.43 -38.16
N TRP A 93 -13.06 22.79 -37.20
CA TRP A 93 -14.13 23.78 -37.42
C TRP A 93 -13.69 25.24 -37.31
N GLY A 94 -12.61 25.54 -36.60
CA GLY A 94 -12.09 26.90 -36.43
C GLY A 94 -11.14 27.36 -37.54
N CYS A 95 -10.57 26.42 -38.31
CA CYS A 95 -9.68 26.71 -39.46
C CYS A 95 -10.36 26.62 -40.84
N LEU A 96 -11.66 26.26 -40.91
CA LEU A 96 -12.46 26.27 -42.14
C LEU A 96 -13.32 27.54 -42.19
#